data_AF-A0A0Q8CVE2-F1
#
_entry.id   AF-A0A0Q8CVE2-F1
#
_cell.length_a   1.000
_cell.length_b   1.000
_cell.length_c   1.000
_cell.angle_alpha   90.00
_cell.angle_beta   90.00
_cell.angle_gamma   90.00
#
_symmetry.space_group_name_H-M   'P 1'
#
loop_
_entity.id
_entity.type
_entity.pdbx_description
1 polymer ?
#
loop_
_entity_poly.entity_id
_entity_poly.type
_entity_poly.pdbx_seq_one_letter_code
_entity_poly.pdbx_strand_id
1 'polypeptide(L)'
;MLAASAHAAEVLPWQPARISSAQFESHPAFDPRNGDLYFVRSRPDFSGWRLYTSHCGADGWSEPASPPFAGDGVEADPWFTPDGRSLYFISSRSVDGVPRKDLDIWRVDRDASGQWGPPQRLPEPVNSPGAEWFPRPAADGWLYFGSTNRPGGYGKTDLWRARQDAQGAWKVENLGPQLNTAEDEYEPLIAPGGQRIVFMAGDGLYESHRKHGRWAPRAKLGPQINVNGSEIGALLSPSGHSMLFARDTKGERSGELFLLRGKGDEDWPPRCPKAR
;
A
#
# COMPACT_ATOMS: atom_id res chain seq x y z
N MET A 1 -12.88 1.27 41.58
CA MET A 1 -12.74 1.58 40.14
C MET A 1 -11.26 1.55 39.81
N LEU A 2 -10.83 0.64 38.93
CA LEU A 2 -9.48 0.68 38.37
C LEU A 2 -9.51 1.62 37.16
N ALA A 3 -8.68 2.65 37.16
CA ALA A 3 -8.48 3.47 35.98
C ALA A 3 -7.73 2.63 34.93
N ALA A 4 -8.35 2.39 33.77
CA ALA A 4 -7.64 1.84 32.63
C ALA A 4 -6.56 2.85 32.21
N SER A 5 -5.28 2.50 32.36
CA SER A 5 -4.21 3.33 31.83
C SER A 5 -4.33 3.35 30.31
N ALA A 6 -4.58 4.53 29.76
CA ALA A 6 -4.41 4.77 28.34
C ALA A 6 -2.92 4.63 28.03
N HIS A 7 -2.50 3.42 27.65
CA HIS A 7 -1.17 3.19 27.12
C HIS A 7 -0.98 4.12 25.93
N ALA A 8 0.15 4.82 25.88
CA ALA A 8 0.54 5.59 24.71
C ALA A 8 0.62 4.64 23.50
N ALA A 9 0.27 5.13 22.31
CA ALA A 9 0.29 4.30 21.11
C ALA A 9 1.73 3.88 20.81
N GLU A 10 2.00 2.59 20.97
CA GLU A 10 3.35 2.01 20.89
C GLU A 10 3.65 1.56 19.46
N VAL A 11 4.87 1.83 19.00
CA VAL A 11 5.39 1.36 17.70
C VAL A 11 6.40 0.25 17.95
N LEU A 12 6.02 -0.97 17.59
CA LEU A 12 6.79 -2.19 17.83
C LEU A 12 7.35 -2.73 16.50
N PRO A 13 8.58 -3.27 16.47
CA PRO A 13 9.05 -4.03 15.32
C PRO A 13 8.15 -5.25 15.06
N TRP A 14 7.70 -5.42 13.81
CA TRP A 14 6.99 -6.60 13.34
C TRP A 14 7.95 -7.41 12.45
N GLN A 15 8.65 -8.36 13.07
CA GLN A 15 9.72 -9.11 12.42
C GLN A 15 9.41 -10.62 12.33
N PRO A 16 8.45 -11.06 11.49
CA PRO A 16 8.18 -12.47 11.32
C PRO A 16 9.38 -13.19 10.68
N ALA A 17 9.68 -14.39 11.21
CA ALA A 17 10.67 -15.27 10.61
C ALA A 17 10.35 -15.55 9.13
N ARG A 18 11.40 -15.73 8.31
CA ARG A 18 11.39 -15.85 6.84
C ARG A 18 10.92 -14.61 6.05
N ILE A 19 10.07 -13.76 6.63
CA ILE A 19 9.69 -12.48 6.03
C ILE A 19 10.82 -11.47 6.20
N SER A 20 11.28 -11.21 7.43
CA SER A 20 12.35 -10.27 7.68
C SER A 20 13.71 -10.81 7.23
N SER A 21 14.49 -10.02 6.51
CA SER A 21 15.83 -10.39 6.03
C SER A 21 16.87 -9.26 6.19
N ALA A 22 17.95 -9.32 5.42
CA ALA A 22 18.91 -8.23 5.24
C ALA A 22 18.65 -7.42 3.94
N GLN A 23 17.56 -7.74 3.25
CA GLN A 23 16.98 -6.92 2.17
C GLN A 23 15.89 -6.01 2.76
N PHE A 24 15.44 -5.04 1.97
CA PHE A 24 14.43 -4.08 2.42
C PHE A 24 13.03 -4.64 2.17
N GLU A 25 12.27 -4.94 3.22
CA GLU A 25 10.87 -5.36 3.11
C GLU A 25 9.91 -4.16 3.26
N SER A 26 8.91 -4.05 2.38
CA SER A 26 7.98 -2.92 2.36
C SER A 26 6.63 -3.23 1.73
N HIS A 27 5.71 -2.25 1.76
CA HIS A 27 4.39 -2.31 1.12
C HIS A 27 3.60 -3.61 1.40
N PRO A 28 3.44 -4.02 2.68
CA PRO A 28 2.67 -5.20 3.03
C PRO A 28 1.19 -5.04 2.62
N ALA A 29 0.62 -6.14 2.14
CA ALA A 29 -0.81 -6.31 1.90
C ALA A 29 -1.20 -7.76 2.22
N PHE A 30 -2.15 -7.94 3.13
CA PHE A 30 -2.70 -9.27 3.42
C PHE A 30 -3.84 -9.59 2.45
N ASP A 31 -3.84 -10.81 1.91
CA ASP A 31 -4.95 -11.34 1.14
C ASP A 31 -6.17 -11.52 2.07
N PRO A 32 -7.30 -10.84 1.83
CA PRO A 32 -8.46 -10.88 2.72
C PRO A 32 -9.19 -12.23 2.75
N ARG A 33 -8.82 -13.21 1.90
CA ARG A 33 -9.44 -14.55 1.87
C ARG A 33 -8.72 -15.60 2.69
N ASN A 34 -7.40 -15.54 2.77
CA ASN A 34 -6.59 -16.58 3.41
C ASN A 34 -5.50 -16.05 4.36
N GLY A 35 -5.25 -14.74 4.40
CA GLY A 35 -4.26 -14.11 5.27
C GLY A 35 -2.82 -14.17 4.75
N ASP A 36 -2.58 -14.63 3.52
CA ASP A 36 -1.24 -14.64 2.92
C ASP A 36 -0.70 -13.20 2.80
N LEU A 37 0.60 -13.03 3.06
CA LEU A 37 1.28 -11.74 2.97
C LEU A 37 1.85 -11.56 1.57
N TYR A 38 1.40 -10.54 0.87
CA TYR A 38 2.06 -9.99 -0.31
C TYR A 38 2.84 -8.75 0.13
N PHE A 39 4.07 -8.61 -0.34
CA PHE A 39 4.95 -7.52 0.05
C PHE A 39 5.99 -7.23 -1.04
N VAL A 40 6.61 -6.05 -0.97
CA VAL A 40 7.77 -5.69 -1.80
C VAL A 40 9.04 -6.06 -1.06
N ARG A 41 9.99 -6.68 -1.77
CA ARG A 41 11.38 -6.80 -1.32
C ARG A 41 12.30 -6.14 -2.34
N SER A 42 13.27 -5.37 -1.87
CA SER A 42 14.29 -4.69 -2.68
C SER A 42 15.66 -4.78 -2.03
N ARG A 43 16.71 -4.43 -2.79
CA ARG A 43 18.07 -4.33 -2.26
C ARG A 43 18.16 -3.22 -1.19
N PRO A 44 19.20 -3.23 -0.31
CA PRO A 44 19.39 -2.19 0.71
C PRO A 44 19.56 -0.76 0.18
N ASP A 45 19.88 -0.58 -1.10
CA ASP A 45 19.90 0.72 -1.80
C ASP A 45 18.50 1.13 -2.33
N PHE A 46 17.45 0.44 -1.88
CA PHE A 46 16.07 0.55 -2.33
C PHE A 46 15.85 0.27 -3.84
N SER A 47 16.79 -0.40 -4.51
CA SER A 47 16.68 -0.75 -5.93
C SER A 47 16.07 -2.13 -6.20
N GLY A 48 15.49 -2.29 -7.38
CA GLY A 48 15.05 -3.60 -7.89
C GLY A 48 13.84 -4.18 -7.16
N TRP A 49 12.82 -3.36 -6.89
CA TRP A 49 11.56 -3.77 -6.27
C TRP A 49 10.96 -4.99 -6.98
N ARG A 50 10.70 -6.05 -6.21
CA ARG A 50 9.95 -7.24 -6.63
C ARG A 50 8.85 -7.54 -5.63
N LEU A 51 7.72 -8.03 -6.15
CA LEU A 51 6.65 -8.60 -5.35
C LEU A 51 7.03 -10.00 -4.87
N TYR A 52 6.75 -10.28 -3.61
CA TYR A 52 6.83 -11.60 -3.00
C TYR A 52 5.50 -11.95 -2.32
N THR A 53 5.22 -13.24 -2.21
CA THR A 53 4.13 -13.80 -1.40
C THR A 53 4.66 -14.84 -0.42
N SER A 54 4.07 -14.91 0.77
CA SER A 54 4.34 -15.94 1.77
C SER A 54 3.03 -16.41 2.40
N HIS A 55 2.90 -17.73 2.57
CA HIS A 55 1.72 -18.37 3.15
C HIS A 55 1.82 -18.46 4.66
N CYS A 56 0.72 -18.17 5.37
CA CYS A 56 0.66 -18.21 6.83
C CYS A 56 0.13 -19.58 7.31
N GLY A 57 1.03 -20.56 7.47
CA GLY A 57 0.70 -21.96 7.78
C GLY A 57 0.90 -22.37 9.23
N ALA A 58 0.72 -23.66 9.53
CA ALA A 58 0.86 -24.23 10.89
C ALA A 58 2.27 -24.04 11.49
N ASP A 59 3.29 -24.03 10.64
CA ASP A 59 4.72 -23.83 10.98
C ASP A 59 5.14 -22.34 10.92
N GLY A 60 4.16 -21.43 10.84
CA GLY A 60 4.37 -20.00 10.61
C GLY A 60 4.38 -19.62 9.13
N TRP A 61 5.02 -18.49 8.82
CA TRP A 61 5.20 -18.03 7.44
C TRP A 61 6.06 -19.01 6.63
N SER A 62 5.73 -19.19 5.35
CA SER A 62 6.55 -19.94 4.39
C SER A 62 7.77 -19.12 3.95
N GLU A 63 8.75 -19.77 3.32
CA GLU A 63 9.75 -19.03 2.54
C GLU A 63 9.04 -18.15 1.49
N PRO A 64 9.39 -16.86 1.35
CA PRO A 64 8.78 -16.00 0.35
C PRO A 64 9.16 -16.41 -1.07
N ALA A 65 8.16 -16.48 -1.94
CA ALA A 65 8.32 -16.78 -3.37
C ALA A 65 7.78 -15.63 -4.22
N SER A 66 8.22 -15.53 -5.48
CA SER A 66 7.57 -14.65 -6.45
C SER A 66 6.10 -15.08 -6.64
N PRO A 67 5.13 -14.15 -6.71
CA PRO A 67 3.76 -14.52 -7.03
C PRO A 67 3.69 -15.10 -8.46
N PRO A 68 2.69 -15.95 -8.76
CA PRO A 68 2.60 -16.64 -10.06
C PRO A 68 2.37 -15.69 -11.25
N PHE A 69 2.09 -14.41 -10.98
CA PHE A 69 1.87 -13.34 -11.96
C PHE A 69 3.03 -12.34 -12.07
N ALA A 70 4.18 -12.64 -11.44
CA ALA A 70 5.39 -11.83 -11.44
C ALA A 70 5.93 -11.55 -12.87
N GLY A 71 6.42 -10.34 -13.10
CA GLY A 71 6.84 -9.86 -14.43
C GLY A 71 8.34 -9.88 -14.70
N ASP A 72 8.72 -9.39 -15.88
CA ASP A 72 10.10 -9.16 -16.32
C ASP A 72 10.67 -7.80 -15.86
N GLY A 73 9.80 -6.84 -15.54
CA GLY A 73 10.18 -5.52 -14.99
C GLY A 73 10.38 -5.48 -13.48
N VAL A 74 10.49 -4.25 -12.95
CA VAL A 74 10.26 -3.99 -11.51
C VAL A 74 8.76 -4.01 -11.22
N GLU A 75 8.39 -4.33 -9.98
CA GLU A 75 7.00 -4.44 -9.55
C GLU A 75 6.86 -4.16 -8.06
N ALA A 76 5.86 -3.34 -7.70
CA ALA A 76 5.68 -2.80 -6.36
C ALA A 76 4.20 -2.60 -5.99
N ASP A 77 3.97 -2.15 -4.76
CA ASP A 77 2.69 -1.62 -4.25
C ASP A 77 1.48 -2.56 -4.36
N PRO A 78 1.56 -3.81 -3.88
CA PRO A 78 0.42 -4.72 -3.94
C PRO A 78 -0.73 -4.19 -3.07
N TRP A 79 -1.96 -4.30 -3.57
CA TRP A 79 -3.16 -4.04 -2.79
C TRP A 79 -4.36 -4.83 -3.30
N PHE A 80 -5.11 -5.43 -2.38
CA PHE A 80 -6.29 -6.22 -2.70
C PHE A 80 -7.56 -5.38 -2.81
N THR A 81 -8.50 -5.81 -3.66
CA THR A 81 -9.90 -5.43 -3.49
C THR A 81 -10.46 -6.01 -2.19
N PRO A 82 -11.47 -5.38 -1.54
CA PRO A 82 -12.02 -5.88 -0.27
C PRO A 82 -12.56 -7.33 -0.29
N ASP A 83 -12.98 -7.83 -1.46
CA ASP A 83 -13.43 -9.21 -1.68
C ASP A 83 -12.30 -10.17 -2.12
N GLY A 84 -11.08 -9.64 -2.21
CA GLY A 84 -9.88 -10.31 -2.70
C GLY A 84 -9.99 -10.83 -4.14
N ARG A 85 -10.98 -10.44 -4.96
CA ARG A 85 -11.06 -10.92 -6.37
C ARG A 85 -9.90 -10.45 -7.22
N SER A 86 -9.38 -9.26 -6.92
CA SER A 86 -8.31 -8.62 -7.68
C SER A 86 -7.19 -8.15 -6.74
N LEU A 87 -5.97 -8.14 -7.27
CA LEU A 87 -4.84 -7.42 -6.71
C LEU A 87 -4.40 -6.37 -7.73
N TYR A 88 -4.25 -5.13 -7.26
CA TYR A 88 -3.65 -4.03 -8.00
C TYR A 88 -2.19 -3.86 -7.55
N PHE A 89 -1.33 -3.45 -8.47
CA PHE A 89 0.10 -3.25 -8.25
C PHE A 89 0.66 -2.34 -9.35
N ILE A 90 1.88 -1.83 -9.19
CA ILE A 90 2.57 -1.10 -10.26
C ILE A 90 3.69 -1.94 -10.87
N SER A 91 3.97 -1.77 -12.16
CA SER A 91 5.08 -2.48 -12.80
C SER A 91 5.53 -1.83 -14.11
N SER A 92 6.84 -1.93 -14.37
CA SER A 92 7.49 -1.55 -15.64
C SER A 92 7.61 -2.73 -16.62
N ARG A 93 6.88 -3.82 -16.36
CA ARG A 93 6.88 -5.04 -17.18
C ARG A 93 6.52 -4.76 -18.64
N SER A 94 7.03 -5.59 -19.55
CA SER A 94 6.82 -5.40 -20.98
C SER A 94 5.35 -5.53 -21.39
N VAL A 95 4.93 -4.71 -22.35
CA VAL A 95 3.63 -4.81 -23.05
C VAL A 95 3.91 -5.22 -24.48
N ASP A 96 3.32 -6.33 -24.94
CA ASP A 96 3.54 -6.89 -26.29
C ASP A 96 5.04 -7.09 -26.65
N GLY A 97 5.86 -7.43 -25.64
CA GLY A 97 7.31 -7.60 -25.77
C GLY A 97 8.11 -6.29 -25.77
N VAL A 98 7.48 -5.13 -25.62
CA VAL A 98 8.12 -3.82 -25.53
C VAL A 98 8.27 -3.41 -24.05
N PRO A 99 9.51 -3.22 -23.55
CA PRO A 99 9.74 -2.75 -22.19
C PRO A 99 9.09 -1.39 -21.92
N ARG A 100 8.49 -1.22 -20.75
CA ARG A 100 7.92 0.06 -20.31
C ARG A 100 8.99 0.88 -19.60
N LYS A 101 9.05 2.17 -19.91
CA LYS A 101 9.98 3.12 -19.28
C LYS A 101 9.53 3.48 -17.87
N ASP A 102 8.25 3.76 -17.72
CA ASP A 102 7.62 4.25 -16.51
C ASP A 102 6.79 3.14 -15.86
N LEU A 103 6.39 3.35 -14.59
CA LEU A 103 5.57 2.41 -13.84
C LEU A 103 4.10 2.64 -14.18
N ASP A 104 3.44 1.64 -14.75
CA ASP A 104 2.00 1.65 -14.97
C ASP A 104 1.28 0.93 -13.81
N ILE A 105 0.00 1.24 -13.58
CA ILE A 105 -0.91 0.42 -12.77
C ILE A 105 -1.37 -0.81 -13.55
N TRP A 106 -1.23 -1.96 -12.91
CA TRP A 106 -1.72 -3.25 -13.36
C TRP A 106 -2.74 -3.81 -12.36
N ARG A 107 -3.62 -4.66 -12.87
CA ARG A 107 -4.57 -5.46 -12.11
C ARG A 107 -4.39 -6.92 -12.48
N VAL A 108 -4.39 -7.81 -11.49
CA VAL A 108 -4.52 -9.25 -11.70
C VAL A 108 -5.78 -9.76 -11.01
N ASP A 109 -6.55 -10.57 -11.71
CA ASP A 109 -7.76 -11.22 -11.18
C ASP A 109 -7.47 -12.70 -10.90
N ARG A 110 -8.14 -13.26 -9.90
CA ARG A 110 -8.21 -14.70 -9.70
C ARG A 110 -9.60 -15.25 -9.96
N ASP A 111 -9.63 -16.47 -10.46
CA ASP A 111 -10.85 -17.20 -10.76
C ASP A 111 -11.58 -17.68 -9.49
N ALA A 112 -12.64 -18.48 -9.68
CA ALA A 112 -13.40 -19.08 -8.57
C ALA A 112 -12.64 -20.17 -7.80
N SER A 113 -11.58 -20.76 -8.40
CA SER A 113 -10.69 -21.72 -7.71
C SER A 113 -9.58 -21.03 -6.90
N GLY A 114 -9.40 -19.73 -7.09
CA GLY A 114 -8.38 -18.91 -6.44
C GLY A 114 -7.09 -18.77 -7.25
N GLN A 115 -7.02 -19.31 -8.47
CA GLN A 115 -5.87 -19.20 -9.36
C GLN A 115 -5.81 -17.81 -10.01
N TRP A 116 -4.66 -17.15 -9.90
CA TRP A 116 -4.40 -15.88 -10.56
C TRP A 116 -4.27 -16.06 -12.08
N GLY A 117 -4.99 -15.23 -12.83
CA GLY A 117 -4.89 -15.15 -14.28
C GLY A 117 -3.74 -14.23 -14.75
N PRO A 118 -3.66 -13.91 -16.06
CA PRO A 118 -2.69 -12.97 -16.59
C PRO A 118 -2.99 -11.54 -16.11
N PRO A 119 -1.98 -10.77 -15.65
CA PRO A 119 -2.16 -9.36 -15.32
C PRO A 119 -2.52 -8.50 -16.53
N GLN A 120 -3.37 -7.52 -16.28
CA GLN A 120 -3.88 -6.56 -17.24
C GLN A 120 -3.39 -5.16 -16.86
N ARG A 121 -2.74 -4.47 -17.80
CA ARG A 121 -2.43 -3.04 -17.67
C ARG A 121 -3.74 -2.27 -17.68
N LEU A 122 -3.95 -1.35 -16.75
CA LEU A 122 -5.14 -0.48 -16.82
C LEU A 122 -5.05 0.45 -18.04
N PRO A 123 -6.18 0.76 -18.69
CA PRO A 123 -6.17 1.63 -19.86
C PRO A 123 -5.98 3.09 -19.46
N GLU A 124 -5.56 3.90 -20.44
CA GLU A 124 -5.77 5.34 -20.39
C GLU A 124 -7.27 5.65 -20.23
N PRO A 125 -7.66 6.71 -19.49
CA PRO A 125 -6.81 7.68 -18.81
C PRO A 125 -6.34 7.26 -17.41
N VAL A 126 -6.51 6.02 -16.93
CA VAL A 126 -6.04 5.65 -15.57
C VAL A 126 -4.52 5.76 -15.51
N ASN A 127 -3.84 4.99 -16.34
CA ASN A 127 -2.42 5.20 -16.60
C ASN A 127 -2.21 6.44 -17.48
N SER A 128 -1.04 7.06 -17.36
CA SER A 128 -0.70 8.31 -18.04
C SER A 128 0.66 8.23 -18.77
N PRO A 129 1.14 9.32 -19.39
CA PRO A 129 2.52 9.40 -19.88
C PRO A 129 3.59 9.55 -18.77
N GLY A 130 3.17 9.70 -17.50
CA GLY A 130 4.04 9.71 -16.33
C GLY A 130 4.11 8.35 -15.64
N ALA A 131 4.76 8.30 -14.48
CA ALA A 131 4.71 7.13 -13.60
C ALA A 131 3.49 7.20 -12.68
N GLU A 132 2.81 6.08 -12.50
CA GLU A 132 1.78 5.86 -11.49
C GLU A 132 2.33 5.06 -10.30
N TRP A 133 1.77 5.33 -9.13
CA TRP A 133 2.27 4.82 -7.84
C TRP A 133 1.12 4.44 -6.89
N PHE A 134 1.35 3.43 -6.04
CA PHE A 134 0.48 3.12 -4.90
C PHE A 134 -1.03 2.95 -5.21
N PRO A 135 -1.43 2.05 -6.13
CA PRO A 135 -2.83 1.82 -6.48
C PRO A 135 -3.60 1.14 -5.34
N ARG A 136 -4.31 1.93 -4.52
CA ARG A 136 -5.16 1.48 -3.41
C ARG A 136 -6.65 1.57 -3.79
N PRO A 137 -7.33 0.49 -4.26
CA PRO A 137 -8.79 0.46 -4.32
C PRO A 137 -9.40 0.57 -2.91
N ALA A 138 -10.47 1.36 -2.79
CA ALA A 138 -11.16 1.63 -1.52
C ALA A 138 -12.65 1.23 -1.56
N ALA A 139 -13.25 1.12 -0.38
CA ALA A 139 -14.65 0.72 -0.21
C ALA A 139 -15.69 1.71 -0.79
N ASP A 140 -15.29 2.93 -1.19
CA ASP A 140 -16.15 3.89 -1.89
C ASP A 140 -16.14 3.74 -3.42
N GLY A 141 -15.55 2.65 -3.93
CA GLY A 141 -15.54 2.29 -5.35
C GLY A 141 -14.51 3.05 -6.20
N TRP A 142 -13.64 3.82 -5.57
CA TRP A 142 -12.53 4.50 -6.23
C TRP A 142 -11.20 3.76 -6.03
N LEU A 143 -10.37 3.79 -7.07
CA LEU A 143 -8.95 3.48 -7.04
C LEU A 143 -8.18 4.76 -6.75
N TYR A 144 -7.48 4.85 -5.62
CA TYR A 144 -6.61 5.99 -5.27
C TYR A 144 -5.15 5.67 -5.65
N PHE A 145 -4.39 6.64 -6.13
CA PHE A 145 -3.01 6.45 -6.59
C PHE A 145 -2.23 7.78 -6.64
N GLY A 146 -0.91 7.73 -6.63
CA GLY A 146 -0.05 8.85 -6.99
C GLY A 146 0.22 8.85 -8.51
N SER A 147 0.35 10.01 -9.15
CA SER A 147 0.74 10.09 -10.57
C SER A 147 1.62 11.32 -10.85
N THR A 148 2.77 11.08 -11.48
CA THR A 148 3.87 12.04 -11.66
C THR A 148 3.67 12.90 -12.92
N ASN A 149 3.79 14.22 -12.78
CA ASN A 149 3.68 15.24 -13.84
C ASN A 149 2.37 15.17 -14.66
N ARG A 150 1.30 14.66 -14.05
CA ARG A 150 0.01 14.46 -14.72
C ARG A 150 -0.72 15.79 -14.98
N PRO A 151 -1.21 16.06 -16.20
CA PRO A 151 -1.92 17.30 -16.52
C PRO A 151 -3.11 17.58 -15.59
N GLY A 152 -3.13 18.75 -14.96
CA GLY A 152 -4.11 19.12 -13.93
C GLY A 152 -3.67 18.84 -12.49
N GLY A 153 -2.40 18.45 -12.28
CA GLY A 153 -1.75 18.38 -10.97
C GLY A 153 -1.38 19.76 -10.38
N TYR A 154 -0.92 19.73 -9.14
CA TYR A 154 -0.42 20.87 -8.37
C TYR A 154 1.11 20.86 -8.19
N GLY A 155 1.76 19.71 -8.37
CA GLY A 155 3.19 19.53 -8.06
C GLY A 155 3.89 18.50 -8.94
N LYS A 156 4.80 17.73 -8.34
CA LYS A 156 5.61 16.70 -9.02
C LYS A 156 4.81 15.40 -9.13
N THR A 157 4.62 14.70 -8.02
CA THR A 157 3.64 13.62 -7.92
C THR A 157 2.48 14.09 -7.07
N ASP A 158 1.29 14.05 -7.67
CA ASP A 158 0.02 14.40 -7.05
C ASP A 158 -0.75 13.13 -6.65
N LEU A 159 -1.64 13.24 -5.65
CA LEU A 159 -2.66 12.21 -5.40
C LEU A 159 -3.87 12.38 -6.31
N TRP A 160 -4.28 11.26 -6.92
CA TRP A 160 -5.42 11.14 -7.82
C TRP A 160 -6.35 10.00 -7.38
N ARG A 161 -7.53 9.96 -7.99
CA ARG A 161 -8.43 8.80 -7.93
C ARG A 161 -9.11 8.52 -9.27
N ALA A 162 -9.40 7.25 -9.55
CA ALA A 162 -10.10 6.79 -10.73
C ALA A 162 -11.28 5.88 -10.38
N ARG A 163 -12.37 5.97 -11.14
CA ARG A 163 -13.45 4.98 -11.15
C ARG A 163 -14.07 4.87 -12.53
N GLN A 164 -14.73 3.76 -12.81
CA GLN A 164 -15.59 3.64 -13.99
C GLN A 164 -16.95 4.33 -13.73
N ASP A 165 -17.53 4.92 -14.77
CA ASP A 165 -18.93 5.34 -14.78
C ASP A 165 -19.87 4.16 -15.13
N ALA A 166 -21.17 4.46 -15.28
CA ALA A 166 -22.18 3.44 -15.59
C ALA A 166 -22.04 2.83 -17.01
N GLN A 167 -21.21 3.43 -17.86
CA GLN A 167 -20.88 2.98 -19.22
C GLN A 167 -19.53 2.24 -19.26
N GLY A 168 -18.83 2.14 -18.13
CA GLY A 168 -17.51 1.52 -18.02
C GLY A 168 -16.34 2.46 -18.35
N ALA A 169 -16.59 3.73 -18.68
CA ALA A 169 -15.53 4.67 -19.00
C ALA A 169 -14.86 5.20 -17.73
N TRP A 170 -13.53 5.29 -17.74
CA TRP A 170 -12.76 5.73 -16.58
C TRP A 170 -12.77 7.24 -16.42
N LYS A 171 -13.32 7.72 -15.30
CA LYS A 171 -13.16 9.09 -14.82
C LYS A 171 -11.99 9.15 -13.83
N VAL A 172 -11.07 10.09 -14.05
CA VAL A 172 -9.94 10.37 -13.15
C VAL A 172 -10.03 11.79 -12.60
N GLU A 173 -9.76 11.96 -11.30
CA GLU A 173 -9.88 13.21 -10.56
C GLU A 173 -8.65 13.43 -9.68
N ASN A 174 -8.09 14.65 -9.66
CA ASN A 174 -7.07 15.05 -8.68
C ASN A 174 -7.74 15.25 -7.30
N LEU A 175 -7.08 14.90 -6.19
CA LEU A 175 -7.68 15.04 -4.85
C LEU A 175 -7.71 16.47 -4.31
N GLY A 176 -7.01 17.40 -4.96
CA GLY A 176 -7.07 18.84 -4.73
C GLY A 176 -6.06 19.36 -3.69
N PRO A 177 -5.98 20.70 -3.55
CA PRO A 177 -4.89 21.40 -2.85
C PRO A 177 -5.01 21.35 -1.32
N GLN A 178 -5.93 20.55 -0.79
CA GLN A 178 -6.02 20.24 0.65
C GLN A 178 -5.08 19.08 1.02
N LEU A 179 -4.79 18.21 0.04
CA LEU A 179 -3.88 17.08 0.18
C LEU A 179 -2.59 17.33 -0.60
N ASN A 180 -2.71 17.78 -1.86
CA ASN A 180 -1.58 17.95 -2.77
C ASN A 180 -0.94 19.34 -2.65
N THR A 181 0.37 19.43 -2.91
CA THR A 181 1.13 20.69 -2.96
C THR A 181 2.05 20.74 -4.19
N ALA A 182 3.04 21.65 -4.20
CA ALA A 182 3.99 21.80 -5.31
C ALA A 182 5.10 20.73 -5.31
N GLU A 183 5.21 19.97 -4.22
CA GLU A 183 6.23 18.93 -4.04
C GLU A 183 5.68 17.55 -4.45
N ASP A 184 6.04 16.50 -3.70
CA ASP A 184 5.63 15.13 -3.93
C ASP A 184 4.66 14.66 -2.84
N GLU A 185 3.53 14.08 -3.26
CA GLU A 185 2.62 13.32 -2.43
C GLU A 185 2.42 11.89 -2.97
N TYR A 186 2.55 10.91 -2.08
CA TYR A 186 2.58 9.48 -2.39
C TYR A 186 1.68 8.67 -1.43
N GLU A 187 1.48 7.39 -1.71
CA GLU A 187 0.83 6.41 -0.82
C GLU A 187 -0.59 6.76 -0.28
N PRO A 188 -1.59 7.08 -1.12
CA PRO A 188 -2.93 7.42 -0.65
C PRO A 188 -3.66 6.21 -0.04
N LEU A 189 -3.65 6.09 1.27
CA LEU A 189 -4.31 5.05 2.05
C LEU A 189 -5.64 5.55 2.65
N ILE A 190 -6.76 5.15 2.04
CA ILE A 190 -8.09 5.42 2.58
C ILE A 190 -8.38 4.45 3.74
N ALA A 191 -8.69 5.00 4.92
CA ALA A 191 -9.04 4.22 6.10
C ALA A 191 -10.42 3.54 5.97
N PRO A 192 -10.70 2.48 6.76
CA PRO A 192 -12.05 1.93 6.92
C PRO A 192 -13.11 3.01 7.21
N GLY A 193 -14.28 2.89 6.58
CA GLY A 193 -15.33 3.92 6.61
C GLY A 193 -15.04 5.18 5.77
N GLY A 194 -13.83 5.30 5.20
CA GLY A 194 -13.45 6.31 4.22
C GLY A 194 -13.29 7.74 4.73
N GLN A 195 -13.54 8.03 6.00
CA GLN A 195 -13.52 9.40 6.54
C GLN A 195 -12.12 9.94 6.85
N ARG A 196 -11.07 9.12 6.67
CA ARG A 196 -9.66 9.45 6.92
C ARG A 196 -8.83 8.94 5.74
N ILE A 197 -7.83 9.71 5.33
CA ILE A 197 -6.75 9.30 4.44
C ILE A 197 -5.43 9.46 5.19
N VAL A 198 -4.52 8.49 5.04
CA VAL A 198 -3.10 8.59 5.39
C VAL A 198 -2.31 8.60 4.08
N PHE A 199 -1.26 9.39 3.99
CA PHE A 199 -0.44 9.49 2.78
C PHE A 199 0.94 10.07 3.12
N MET A 200 1.94 9.84 2.26
CA MET A 200 3.25 10.48 2.39
C MET A 200 3.22 11.86 1.75
N ALA A 201 3.81 12.85 2.41
CA ALA A 201 4.06 14.17 1.86
C ALA A 201 5.31 14.78 2.49
N GLY A 202 6.19 15.39 1.71
CA GLY A 202 7.36 16.12 2.22
C GLY A 202 8.32 15.26 3.06
N ASP A 203 8.20 15.33 4.39
CA ASP A 203 9.12 14.76 5.37
C ASP A 203 8.48 13.69 6.30
N GLY A 204 7.45 12.99 5.81
CA GLY A 204 6.88 11.80 6.46
C GLY A 204 5.44 11.49 6.06
N LEU A 205 4.76 10.73 6.91
CA LEU A 205 3.33 10.40 6.79
C LEU A 205 2.45 11.50 7.40
N TYR A 206 1.42 11.88 6.64
CA TYR A 206 0.39 12.85 6.95
C TYR A 206 -0.98 12.17 6.94
N GLU A 207 -1.97 12.81 7.57
CA GLU A 207 -3.36 12.42 7.47
C GLU A 207 -4.28 13.61 7.14
N SER A 208 -5.45 13.30 6.59
CA SER A 208 -6.56 14.25 6.48
C SER A 208 -7.89 13.53 6.75
N HIS A 209 -8.88 14.28 7.19
CA HIS A 209 -10.24 13.81 7.43
C HIS A 209 -11.22 14.47 6.45
N ARG A 210 -12.17 13.69 5.90
CA ARG A 210 -13.25 14.23 5.06
C ARG A 210 -14.55 14.40 5.83
N LYS A 211 -15.17 15.58 5.69
CA LYS A 211 -16.54 15.88 6.16
C LYS A 211 -17.33 16.49 5.01
N HIS A 212 -18.58 16.08 4.84
CA HIS A 212 -19.46 16.54 3.74
C HIS A 212 -18.79 16.47 2.35
N GLY A 213 -18.10 15.35 2.06
CA GLY A 213 -17.42 15.10 0.78
C GLY A 213 -16.12 15.88 0.54
N ARG A 214 -15.66 16.72 1.47
CA ARG A 214 -14.44 17.52 1.33
C ARG A 214 -13.38 17.11 2.35
N TRP A 215 -12.15 16.92 1.89
CA TRP A 215 -10.97 16.75 2.74
C TRP A 215 -10.63 18.07 3.46
N ALA A 216 -10.20 17.96 4.71
CA ALA A 216 -9.59 19.05 5.46
C ALA A 216 -8.11 19.24 5.06
N PRO A 217 -7.45 20.34 5.45
CA PRO A 217 -6.00 20.46 5.32
C PRO A 217 -5.28 19.28 5.98
N ARG A 218 -4.18 18.83 5.37
CA ARG A 218 -3.35 17.75 5.89
C ARG A 218 -2.66 18.11 7.22
N ALA A 219 -2.55 17.13 8.11
CA ALA A 219 -1.81 17.22 9.38
C ALA A 219 -0.73 16.14 9.43
N LYS A 220 0.48 16.47 9.91
CA LYS A 220 1.56 15.49 10.02
C LYS A 220 1.26 14.49 11.14
N LEU A 221 1.48 13.20 10.91
CA LEU A 221 1.35 12.19 11.95
C LEU A 221 2.43 12.37 13.04
N GLY A 222 2.13 11.88 14.24
CA GLY A 222 2.98 12.10 15.42
C GLY A 222 4.39 11.49 15.32
N PRO A 223 5.34 11.96 16.17
CA PRO A 223 6.75 11.58 16.12
C PRO A 223 7.02 10.10 16.43
N GLN A 224 6.05 9.35 16.98
CA GLN A 224 6.15 7.91 17.13
C GLN A 224 6.15 7.18 15.77
N ILE A 225 5.47 7.76 14.77
CA ILE A 225 5.47 7.28 13.39
C ILE A 225 6.60 7.96 12.63
N ASN A 226 6.62 9.29 12.55
CA ASN A 226 7.58 10.03 11.73
C ASN A 226 8.91 10.21 12.47
N VAL A 227 9.75 9.18 12.45
CA VAL A 227 11.04 9.12 13.17
C VAL A 227 12.20 9.51 12.26
N ASN A 228 12.17 9.09 10.99
CA ASN A 228 13.30 9.30 10.08
C ASN A 228 12.94 9.73 8.65
N GLY A 229 11.66 9.97 8.35
CA GLY A 229 11.23 10.54 7.07
C GLY A 229 11.29 9.54 5.92
N SER A 230 11.28 8.25 6.22
CA SER A 230 11.25 7.15 5.26
C SER A 230 10.39 6.01 5.80
N GLU A 231 9.28 6.38 6.43
CA GLU A 231 8.16 5.52 6.77
C GLU A 231 7.25 5.34 5.54
N ILE A 232 7.20 4.12 5.00
CA ILE A 232 6.62 3.80 3.69
C ILE A 232 5.73 2.55 3.72
N GLY A 233 4.98 2.34 2.66
CA GLY A 233 4.09 1.19 2.49
C GLY A 233 3.02 1.05 3.55
N ALA A 234 2.39 2.16 3.97
CA ALA A 234 1.41 2.12 5.04
C ALA A 234 0.21 1.21 4.72
N LEU A 235 -0.23 0.46 5.74
CA LEU A 235 -1.39 -0.44 5.75
C LEU A 235 -2.13 -0.27 7.08
N LEU A 236 -3.45 -0.07 7.02
CA LEU A 236 -4.31 -0.03 8.21
C LEU A 236 -4.93 -1.41 8.47
N SER A 237 -5.09 -1.73 9.74
CA SER A 237 -5.96 -2.80 10.23
C SER A 237 -7.41 -2.67 9.69
N PRO A 238 -8.20 -3.76 9.63
CA PRO A 238 -9.61 -3.68 9.22
C PRO A 238 -10.47 -2.77 10.12
N SER A 239 -10.07 -2.56 11.38
CA SER A 239 -10.69 -1.60 12.31
C SER A 239 -10.30 -0.15 12.02
N GLY A 240 -9.14 0.06 11.39
CA GLY A 240 -8.51 1.37 11.20
C GLY A 240 -7.75 1.88 12.43
N HIS A 241 -7.60 1.07 13.48
CA HIS A 241 -6.97 1.49 14.75
C HIS A 241 -5.45 1.28 14.76
N SER A 242 -4.96 0.09 14.40
CA SER A 242 -3.52 -0.19 14.22
C SER A 242 -3.07 0.04 12.77
N MET A 243 -1.77 0.30 12.60
CA MET A 243 -1.12 0.54 11.31
C MET A 243 0.20 -0.23 11.22
N LEU A 244 0.44 -0.91 10.10
CA LEU A 244 1.70 -1.55 9.73
C LEU A 244 2.36 -0.71 8.64
N PHE A 245 3.67 -0.47 8.72
CA PHE A 245 4.43 0.31 7.75
C PHE A 245 5.90 -0.14 7.78
N ALA A 246 6.63 0.03 6.69
CA ALA A 246 8.08 -0.13 6.67
C ALA A 246 8.77 1.15 7.14
N ARG A 247 9.97 1.03 7.72
CA ARG A 247 10.81 2.17 8.10
C ARG A 247 12.26 1.92 7.70
N ASP A 248 12.84 2.84 6.95
CA ASP A 248 14.28 2.85 6.68
C ASP A 248 15.04 3.34 7.91
N THR A 249 15.53 2.42 8.76
CA THR A 249 16.28 2.77 9.98
C THR A 249 17.71 3.26 9.73
N LYS A 250 18.16 3.33 8.47
CA LYS A 250 19.56 3.56 8.04
C LYS A 250 20.58 2.60 8.68
N GLY A 251 20.13 1.49 9.27
CA GLY A 251 20.95 0.43 9.85
C GLY A 251 21.07 -0.80 8.95
N GLU A 252 21.77 -1.83 9.44
CA GLU A 252 22.05 -3.09 8.72
C GLU A 252 20.78 -3.87 8.31
N ARG A 253 19.64 -3.56 8.92
CA ARG A 253 18.33 -4.16 8.65
C ARG A 253 17.32 -3.11 8.17
N SER A 254 17.77 -2.11 7.42
CA SER A 254 16.86 -1.08 6.88
C SER A 254 15.74 -1.72 6.04
N GLY A 255 14.49 -1.29 6.27
CA GLY A 255 13.30 -1.93 5.70
C GLY A 255 12.65 -2.95 6.63
N GLU A 256 12.73 -2.75 7.95
CA GLU A 256 11.89 -3.52 8.89
C GLU A 256 10.45 -2.99 8.87
N LEU A 257 9.49 -3.89 9.03
CA LEU A 257 8.09 -3.53 9.24
C LEU A 257 7.86 -3.21 10.72
N PHE A 258 7.06 -2.19 10.99
CA PHE A 258 6.70 -1.69 12.32
C PHE A 258 5.18 -1.60 12.47
N LEU A 259 4.69 -2.10 13.60
CA LEU A 259 3.29 -2.07 14.00
C LEU A 259 3.07 -0.95 15.02
N LEU A 260 2.35 0.09 14.63
CA LEU A 260 1.68 0.99 15.56
C LEU A 260 0.42 0.30 16.09
N ARG A 261 0.38 -0.01 17.39
CA ARG A 261 -0.83 -0.56 18.02
C ARG A 261 -1.84 0.53 18.36
N GLY A 262 -3.07 0.34 17.88
CA GLY A 262 -4.21 1.19 18.15
C GLY A 262 -4.89 0.91 19.50
N LYS A 263 -6.08 1.50 19.70
CA LYS A 263 -6.91 1.25 20.87
C LYS A 263 -7.80 0.01 20.70
N GLY A 264 -7.89 -0.78 21.75
CA GLY A 264 -8.62 -2.05 21.77
C GLY A 264 -7.72 -3.17 21.25
N ASP A 265 -7.48 -4.17 22.09
CA ASP A 265 -6.54 -5.28 21.87
C ASP A 265 -6.95 -6.14 20.66
N GLU A 266 -6.65 -5.66 19.46
CA GLU A 266 -6.99 -6.31 18.20
C GLU A 266 -5.92 -7.32 17.80
N ASP A 267 -6.36 -8.49 17.35
CA ASP A 267 -5.43 -9.53 16.90
C ASP A 267 -4.98 -9.28 15.44
N TRP A 268 -4.18 -8.23 15.27
CA TRP A 268 -3.67 -7.79 13.98
C TRP A 268 -2.20 -7.32 14.09
N PRO A 269 -1.31 -7.60 13.12
CA PRO A 269 -1.52 -8.37 11.88
C PRO A 269 -1.95 -9.83 12.10
N PRO A 270 -2.54 -10.50 11.08
CA PRO A 270 -2.98 -11.88 11.20
C PRO A 270 -1.87 -12.80 11.71
N ARG A 271 -2.17 -13.64 12.70
CA ARG A 271 -1.25 -14.67 13.18
C ARG A 271 -1.46 -15.94 12.38
N CYS A 272 -0.37 -16.62 12.04
CA CYS A 272 -0.48 -17.93 11.43
C CYS A 272 -1.12 -18.92 12.43
N PRO A 273 -1.97 -19.84 11.95
CA PRO A 273 -2.63 -20.81 12.81
C PRO A 273 -1.57 -21.65 13.52
N LYS A 274 -1.78 -21.98 14.80
CA LYS A 274 -0.93 -22.96 15.46
C LYS A 274 -1.33 -24.36 15.02
N ALA A 275 -0.35 -25.26 14.89
CA ALA A 275 -0.62 -26.70 14.91
C ALA A 275 -1.45 -27.05 16.17
N ARG A 276 -2.41 -27.96 16.01
CA ARG A 276 -3.26 -28.48 17.08
C ARG A 276 -2.61 -29.65 17.80
#